data_AF-A0A815MFJ9-F1
#
_entry.id   AF-A0A815MFJ9-F1
#
_cell.length_a   1.000
_cell.length_b   1.000
_cell.length_c   1.000
_cell.angle_alpha   90.00
_cell.angle_beta   90.00
_cell.angle_gamma   90.00
#
_symmetry.space_group_name_H-M   'P 1'
#
loop_
_entity.id
_entity.type
_entity.pdbx_description
1 polymer ?
#
loop_
_entity_poly.entity_id
_entity_poly.type
_entity_poly.pdbx_seq_one_letter_code
_entity_poly.pdbx_strand_id
1 'polypeptide(L)'
;FTFAELYKRNITSKQLYLWSAPMDIVEHYQFYLNQLSNSNKSPSMATQLFYNCTLPRFGPLCQYSLDIYMPNGSSLYEIIKNFYQERYRPMTLTCYTHLECNRGSNLACLDWTEICDGHIDCVNDGIDEEHCGQLEVNKCEESEFRCKNGECIPHLFVQDRISIDCIDQSDESYGRGHGPENDIPGPSFTFEDTRCPKDKDNQNLFTTSCLKQRDHLILQAMFLNKSNSISDDCWFAFRCNFGIPDSSHPKCRDICLNRTCKEIIDDTCPDIFYIPNVPIFSSGFGLSLDGILGYRILPHINIIQQPPIVQMSMVLTMIMTITGLINGILLLTISTALHDPFHRRLIDDNNDSGEKRIWCIVTYSSNVQVYNSIINIFHFFSPFIINLISSMIIIKTTAHLRSTVHIQQSYQNILQQQILQHSRILIAPIVLVILAIPRLIFSLISGCMNSVNDSWLFLAGYFISFIPPMLTFVVFVLPSKPYRKEFWKTIKKYRMMIQTHFNFNS
;
A
#
# COMPACT_ATOMS: atom_id res chain seq x y z
N PHE A 1 5.41 6.56 -57.67
CA PHE A 1 4.28 7.30 -58.24
C PHE A 1 3.98 8.50 -57.37
N THR A 2 3.73 9.67 -57.93
CA THR A 2 3.20 10.80 -57.16
C THR A 2 1.69 10.69 -56.98
N PHE A 3 1.10 11.33 -55.97
CA PHE A 3 -0.37 11.36 -55.81
C PHE A 3 -1.07 11.92 -57.05
N ALA A 4 -0.49 12.94 -57.70
CA ALA A 4 -0.99 13.45 -58.97
C ALA A 4 -0.96 12.42 -60.11
N GLU A 5 0.09 11.58 -60.18
CA GLU A 5 0.18 10.49 -61.15
C GLU A 5 -0.83 9.37 -60.88
N LEU A 6 -1.03 9.02 -59.60
CA LEU A 6 -2.03 8.03 -59.19
C LEU A 6 -3.44 8.49 -59.56
N TYR A 7 -3.74 9.76 -59.31
CA TYR A 7 -5.02 10.36 -59.68
C TYR A 7 -5.23 10.38 -61.20
N LYS A 8 -4.21 10.78 -61.98
CA LYS A 8 -4.26 10.73 -63.46
C LYS A 8 -4.52 9.33 -64.00
N ARG A 9 -4.16 8.29 -63.25
CA ARG A 9 -4.38 6.87 -63.59
C ARG A 9 -5.71 6.32 -63.04
N ASN A 10 -6.58 7.16 -62.47
CA ASN A 10 -7.83 6.76 -61.81
C ASN A 10 -7.65 5.69 -60.73
N ILE A 11 -6.52 5.71 -60.02
CA ILE A 11 -6.29 4.78 -58.92
C ILE A 11 -7.07 5.25 -57.71
N THR A 12 -7.82 4.32 -57.10
CA THR A 12 -8.59 4.58 -55.87
C THR A 12 -7.77 4.31 -54.62
N SER A 13 -8.12 4.95 -53.51
CA SER A 13 -7.58 4.64 -52.18
C SER A 13 -7.75 3.16 -51.82
N LYS A 14 -8.90 2.56 -52.16
CA LYS A 14 -9.14 1.13 -52.00
C LYS A 14 -8.15 0.26 -52.76
N GLN A 15 -7.73 0.65 -53.96
CA GLN A 15 -6.72 -0.09 -54.71
C GLN A 15 -5.34 0.01 -54.06
N LEU A 16 -4.97 1.19 -53.52
CA LEU A 16 -3.73 1.33 -52.74
C LEU A 16 -3.75 0.42 -51.51
N TYR A 17 -4.88 0.36 -50.80
CA TYR A 17 -5.07 -0.56 -49.68
C TYR A 17 -4.90 -2.04 -50.10
N LEU A 18 -5.47 -2.43 -51.25
CA LEU A 18 -5.31 -3.78 -51.80
C LEU A 18 -3.88 -4.08 -52.27
N TRP A 19 -3.07 -3.06 -52.51
CA TRP A 19 -1.63 -3.19 -52.77
C TRP A 19 -0.80 -3.19 -51.49
N SER A 20 -1.44 -3.33 -50.33
CA SER A 20 -0.79 -3.29 -49.02
C SER A 20 0.00 -2.00 -48.77
N ALA A 21 -0.49 -0.87 -49.31
CA ALA A 21 0.07 0.44 -48.99
C ALA A 21 -0.15 0.75 -47.49
N PRO A 22 0.81 1.41 -46.81
CA PRO A 22 0.63 1.88 -45.44
C PRO A 22 -0.66 2.69 -45.26
N MET A 23 -1.37 2.48 -44.15
CA MET A 23 -2.68 3.11 -43.89
C MET A 23 -2.60 4.63 -43.96
N ASP A 24 -1.56 5.24 -43.36
CA ASP A 24 -1.29 6.67 -43.44
C ASP A 24 -1.24 7.18 -44.89
N ILE A 25 -0.61 6.42 -45.80
CA ILE A 25 -0.52 6.82 -47.22
C ILE A 25 -1.89 6.71 -47.89
N VAL A 26 -2.67 5.67 -47.59
CA VAL A 26 -4.03 5.48 -48.11
C VAL A 26 -4.94 6.63 -47.64
N GLU A 27 -4.87 6.99 -46.36
CA GLU A 27 -5.63 8.08 -45.77
C GLU A 27 -5.24 9.45 -46.35
N HIS A 28 -3.93 9.74 -46.43
CA HIS A 28 -3.46 10.96 -47.06
C HIS A 28 -3.87 11.05 -48.54
N TYR A 29 -3.88 9.93 -49.27
CA TYR A 29 -4.35 9.91 -50.64
C TYR A 29 -5.87 10.14 -50.73
N GLN A 30 -6.67 9.53 -49.84
CA GLN A 30 -8.10 9.81 -49.76
C GLN A 30 -8.38 11.27 -49.43
N PHE A 31 -7.62 11.86 -48.51
CA PHE A 31 -7.68 13.28 -48.18
C PHE A 31 -7.35 14.16 -49.39
N TYR A 32 -6.31 13.81 -50.15
CA TYR A 32 -5.96 14.48 -51.41
C TYR A 32 -7.09 14.42 -52.45
N LEU A 33 -7.74 13.26 -52.62
CA LEU A 33 -8.90 13.12 -53.52
C LEU A 33 -10.08 14.00 -53.09
N ASN A 34 -10.36 14.08 -51.79
CA ASN A 34 -11.42 14.94 -51.24
C ASN A 34 -11.12 16.44 -51.41
N GLN A 35 -9.85 16.85 -51.34
CA GLN A 35 -9.47 18.24 -51.58
C GLN A 35 -9.64 18.66 -53.06
N LEU A 36 -9.36 17.74 -53.98
CA LEU A 36 -9.56 17.96 -55.42
C LEU A 36 -11.03 18.11 -55.79
N SER A 37 -11.95 17.43 -55.09
CA SER A 37 -13.39 17.59 -55.34
C SER A 37 -13.95 18.91 -54.78
N ASN A 38 -13.36 19.43 -53.70
CA ASN A 38 -13.86 20.60 -52.98
C ASN A 38 -13.22 21.95 -53.37
N SER A 39 -12.08 21.97 -54.07
CA SER A 39 -11.42 23.25 -54.41
C SER A 39 -10.57 23.22 -55.69
N ASN A 40 -10.71 24.27 -56.51
CA ASN A 40 -9.88 24.56 -57.70
C ASN A 40 -8.42 25.00 -57.36
N LYS A 41 -7.86 24.58 -56.21
CA LYS A 41 -6.47 24.86 -55.83
C LYS A 41 -5.62 23.62 -56.05
N SER A 42 -4.40 23.81 -56.57
CA SER A 42 -3.38 22.76 -56.65
C SER A 42 -3.01 22.30 -55.23
N PRO A 43 -3.34 21.06 -54.82
CA PRO A 43 -3.10 20.61 -53.45
C PRO A 43 -1.60 20.48 -53.18
N SER A 44 -1.12 20.92 -52.02
CA SER A 44 0.28 20.79 -51.58
C SER A 44 0.77 19.33 -51.54
N MET A 45 -0.14 18.37 -51.42
CA MET A 45 0.17 16.93 -51.31
C MET A 45 0.31 16.24 -52.68
N ALA A 46 0.15 16.95 -53.79
CA ALA A 46 0.24 16.39 -55.14
C ALA A 46 1.59 15.71 -55.44
N THR A 47 2.67 16.19 -54.81
CA THR A 47 4.05 15.68 -54.97
C THR A 47 4.40 14.54 -54.03
N GLN A 48 3.49 14.13 -53.12
CA GLN A 48 3.75 13.04 -52.19
C GLN A 48 3.97 11.74 -52.97
N LEU A 49 5.00 10.99 -52.58
CA LEU A 49 5.45 9.78 -53.27
C LEU A 49 4.86 8.53 -52.63
N PHE A 50 4.37 7.65 -53.48
CA PHE A 50 3.99 6.27 -53.17
C PHE A 50 4.90 5.31 -53.94
N TYR A 51 5.48 4.36 -53.21
CA TYR A 51 6.29 3.28 -53.76
C TYR A 51 5.43 2.01 -53.84
N ASN A 52 5.26 1.48 -55.05
CA ASN A 52 4.57 0.22 -55.24
C ASN A 52 5.56 -0.93 -54.97
N CYS A 53 5.47 -1.51 -53.78
CA CYS A 53 6.37 -2.56 -53.34
C CYS A 53 5.96 -3.92 -53.92
N THR A 54 6.92 -4.66 -54.46
CA THR A 54 6.72 -6.08 -54.78
C THR A 54 6.94 -6.92 -53.53
N LEU A 55 5.99 -7.81 -53.20
CA LEU A 55 6.16 -8.82 -52.16
C LEU A 55 7.49 -9.57 -52.35
N PRO A 56 8.28 -9.81 -51.28
CA PRO A 56 7.93 -9.70 -49.86
C PRO A 56 8.27 -8.34 -49.21
N ARG A 57 8.62 -7.30 -50.00
CA ARG A 57 9.02 -6.00 -49.43
C ARG A 57 7.82 -5.17 -49.02
N PHE A 58 7.96 -4.46 -47.90
CA PHE A 58 6.92 -3.59 -47.35
C PHE A 58 7.53 -2.33 -46.69
N GLY A 59 6.66 -1.40 -46.28
CA GLY A 59 7.03 -0.10 -45.72
C GLY A 59 6.87 1.06 -46.71
N PRO A 60 6.92 2.32 -46.22
CA PRO A 60 6.68 3.52 -47.04
C PRO A 60 7.66 3.69 -48.21
N LEU A 61 8.87 3.13 -48.10
CA LEU A 61 9.92 3.14 -49.13
C LEU A 61 10.29 1.73 -49.61
N CYS A 62 9.46 0.72 -49.30
CA CYS A 62 9.77 -0.71 -49.54
C CYS A 62 11.07 -1.18 -48.87
N GLN A 63 11.40 -0.63 -47.71
CA GLN A 63 12.69 -0.84 -47.05
C GLN A 63 12.78 -2.12 -46.21
N TYR A 64 11.66 -2.72 -45.85
CA TYR A 64 11.62 -3.90 -44.99
C TYR A 64 11.31 -5.16 -45.81
N SER A 65 11.92 -6.29 -45.45
CA SER A 65 11.61 -7.62 -46.00
C SER A 65 11.72 -8.67 -44.90
N LEU A 66 10.92 -9.73 -45.02
CA LEU A 66 11.04 -10.91 -44.17
C LEU A 66 11.99 -11.90 -44.86
N ASP A 67 13.13 -12.20 -44.25
CA ASP A 67 14.16 -13.08 -44.79
C ASP A 67 13.77 -14.55 -44.59
N ILE A 68 12.87 -15.08 -45.43
CA ILE A 68 12.41 -16.47 -45.37
C ILE A 68 12.37 -17.05 -46.78
N TYR A 69 12.74 -18.33 -46.92
CA TYR A 69 12.60 -19.06 -48.17
C TYR A 69 11.12 -19.30 -48.49
N MET A 70 10.56 -18.54 -49.44
CA MET A 70 9.16 -18.67 -49.87
C MET A 70 9.02 -19.56 -51.11
N PRO A 71 8.05 -20.48 -51.15
CA PRO A 71 7.50 -20.97 -52.41
C PRO A 71 6.77 -19.85 -53.15
N ASN A 72 6.86 -19.82 -54.48
CA ASN A 72 6.17 -18.82 -55.30
C ASN A 72 4.65 -18.86 -55.08
N GLY A 73 4.06 -17.71 -54.70
CA GLY A 73 2.60 -17.51 -54.67
C GLY A 73 1.95 -17.27 -53.30
N SER A 74 2.73 -17.12 -52.21
CA SER A 74 2.18 -16.88 -50.87
C SER A 74 1.71 -15.43 -50.67
N SER A 75 0.58 -15.27 -49.97
CA SER A 75 0.11 -13.96 -49.52
C SER A 75 1.00 -13.42 -48.38
N LEU A 76 1.03 -12.09 -48.16
CA LEU A 76 1.77 -11.50 -47.02
C LEU A 76 1.40 -12.16 -45.67
N TYR A 77 0.12 -12.52 -45.51
CA TYR A 77 -0.37 -13.19 -44.31
C TYR A 77 0.28 -14.57 -44.12
N GLU A 78 0.38 -15.38 -45.18
CA GLU A 78 1.08 -16.67 -45.13
C GLU A 78 2.58 -16.49 -44.89
N ILE A 79 3.16 -15.43 -45.45
CA ILE A 79 4.57 -15.09 -45.22
C ILE A 79 4.84 -14.86 -43.72
N ILE A 80 4.03 -14.01 -43.10
CA ILE A 80 4.12 -13.67 -41.68
C ILE A 80 3.83 -14.91 -40.81
N LYS A 81 2.80 -15.69 -41.17
CA LYS A 81 2.45 -16.92 -40.44
C LYS A 81 3.61 -17.92 -40.44
N ASN A 82 4.27 -18.11 -41.58
CA ASN A 82 5.42 -19.03 -41.69
C ASN A 82 6.65 -18.49 -40.95
N PHE A 83 6.88 -17.18 -40.93
CA PHE A 83 7.96 -16.55 -40.15
C PHE A 83 7.91 -16.95 -38.68
N TYR A 84 6.71 -16.91 -38.10
CA TYR A 84 6.50 -17.17 -36.68
C TYR A 84 6.33 -18.67 -36.33
N GLN A 85 6.27 -19.56 -37.33
CA GLN A 85 6.37 -21.00 -37.10
C GLN A 85 7.80 -21.43 -36.75
N GLU A 86 8.81 -20.75 -37.27
CA GLU A 86 10.19 -20.88 -36.81
C GLU A 86 10.26 -20.28 -35.39
N ARG A 87 10.76 -21.03 -34.39
CA ARG A 87 10.84 -20.54 -33.00
C ARG A 87 11.73 -19.30 -32.92
N TYR A 88 11.11 -18.12 -32.95
CA TYR A 88 11.80 -16.84 -32.83
C TYR A 88 12.44 -16.73 -31.43
N ARG A 89 13.76 -16.63 -31.39
CA ARG A 89 14.52 -16.34 -30.16
C ARG A 89 15.14 -14.96 -30.31
N PRO A 90 14.54 -13.91 -29.74
CA PRO A 90 15.13 -12.58 -29.81
C PRO A 90 16.49 -12.60 -29.10
N MET A 91 17.55 -12.22 -29.82
CA MET A 91 18.89 -12.01 -29.24
C MET A 91 19.08 -10.60 -28.68
N THR A 92 18.13 -9.70 -28.95
CA THR A 92 18.23 -8.27 -28.65
C THR A 92 16.91 -7.76 -28.11
N LEU A 93 16.97 -6.83 -27.15
CA LEU A 93 15.79 -6.16 -26.59
C LEU A 93 15.22 -5.17 -27.61
N THR A 94 13.91 -5.26 -27.83
CA THR A 94 13.14 -4.22 -28.53
C THR A 94 12.76 -3.12 -27.53
N CYS A 95 12.87 -1.88 -27.96
CA CYS A 95 12.70 -0.72 -27.10
C CYS A 95 11.59 0.18 -27.65
N TYR A 96 10.69 0.61 -26.77
CA TYR A 96 9.77 1.68 -27.06
C TYR A 96 10.53 3.01 -27.04
N THR A 97 10.63 3.67 -28.19
CA THR A 97 11.50 4.85 -28.38
C THR A 97 10.76 6.19 -28.26
N HIS A 98 9.44 6.19 -28.21
CA HIS A 98 8.64 7.42 -28.14
C HIS A 98 8.54 8.00 -26.72
N LEU A 99 8.88 7.20 -25.70
CA LEU A 99 8.94 7.66 -24.31
C LEU A 99 10.40 7.62 -23.83
N GLU A 100 10.93 8.74 -23.35
CA GLU A 100 12.31 8.86 -22.86
C GLU A 100 12.47 8.27 -21.45
N CYS A 101 12.39 6.94 -21.37
CA CYS A 101 12.47 6.17 -20.14
C CYS A 101 13.89 5.73 -19.80
N ASN A 102 14.31 5.98 -18.56
CA ASN A 102 15.52 5.39 -18.00
C ASN A 102 15.16 4.24 -17.05
N ARG A 103 15.42 2.99 -17.45
CA ARG A 103 15.30 1.81 -16.58
C ARG A 103 16.52 1.58 -15.66
N GLY A 104 17.39 2.58 -15.54
CA GLY A 104 18.61 2.57 -14.71
C GLY A 104 19.83 1.92 -15.35
N SER A 105 19.66 1.14 -16.43
CA SER A 105 20.75 0.64 -17.27
C SER A 105 20.49 1.01 -18.72
N ASN A 106 21.48 1.55 -19.43
CA ASN A 106 21.35 1.89 -20.85
C ASN A 106 21.09 0.66 -21.75
N LEU A 107 21.30 -0.55 -21.23
CA LEU A 107 21.06 -1.82 -21.92
C LEU A 107 19.64 -2.37 -21.68
N ALA A 108 18.95 -1.89 -20.64
CA ALA A 108 17.56 -2.23 -20.36
C ALA A 108 16.67 -1.10 -20.90
N CYS A 109 15.63 -1.45 -21.62
CA CYS A 109 14.73 -0.47 -22.22
C CYS A 109 13.27 -0.81 -21.97
N LEU A 110 12.41 0.20 -22.10
CA LEU A 110 10.98 0.10 -21.87
C LEU A 110 10.31 -0.69 -22.99
N ASP A 111 9.43 -1.60 -22.62
CA ASP A 111 8.48 -2.26 -23.52
C ASP A 111 7.20 -1.43 -23.62
N TRP A 112 6.48 -1.53 -24.73
CA TRP A 112 5.20 -0.83 -24.83
C TRP A 112 4.16 -1.39 -23.84
N THR A 113 4.24 -2.68 -23.50
CA THR A 113 3.33 -3.32 -22.53
C THR A 113 3.49 -2.81 -21.10
N GLU A 114 4.62 -2.14 -20.81
CA GLU A 114 5.02 -1.62 -19.50
C GLU A 114 4.50 -0.19 -19.26
N ILE A 115 3.80 0.41 -20.24
CA ILE A 115 3.21 1.76 -20.10
C ILE A 115 1.81 1.64 -19.52
N CYS A 116 1.50 2.46 -18.51
CA CYS A 116 0.20 2.48 -17.83
C CYS A 116 -0.23 1.10 -17.31
N ASP A 117 0.77 0.37 -16.85
CA ASP A 117 0.69 -1.00 -16.45
C ASP A 117 0.42 -1.13 -14.94
N GLY A 118 0.57 -0.03 -14.20
CA GLY A 118 0.41 0.09 -12.75
C GLY A 118 1.69 -0.14 -11.95
N HIS A 119 2.83 -0.29 -12.63
CA HIS A 119 4.17 -0.44 -12.05
C HIS A 119 5.08 0.65 -12.61
N ILE A 120 5.75 1.37 -11.70
CA ILE A 120 6.75 2.37 -12.11
C ILE A 120 8.04 1.64 -12.50
N ASP A 121 8.27 1.57 -13.80
CA ASP A 121 9.45 1.00 -14.43
C ASP A 121 10.50 2.07 -14.79
N CYS A 122 10.07 3.29 -15.11
CA CYS A 122 10.98 4.38 -15.41
C CYS A 122 11.41 5.12 -14.14
N VAL A 123 12.73 5.19 -13.93
CA VAL A 123 13.34 5.93 -12.81
C VAL A 123 13.11 7.43 -12.93
N ASN A 124 12.91 7.93 -14.16
CA ASN A 124 12.62 9.33 -14.45
C ASN A 124 11.20 9.68 -13.99
N ASP A 125 10.98 9.82 -12.68
CA ASP A 125 9.71 10.22 -12.05
C ASP A 125 8.49 9.33 -12.37
N GLY A 126 8.70 8.11 -12.88
CA GLY A 126 7.62 7.20 -13.26
C GLY A 126 6.78 7.70 -14.43
N ILE A 127 7.42 8.31 -15.43
CA ILE A 127 6.77 8.81 -16.66
C ILE A 127 5.95 7.77 -17.42
N ASP A 128 6.27 6.48 -17.28
CA ASP A 128 5.52 5.35 -17.82
C ASP A 128 4.11 5.21 -17.21
N GLU A 129 3.92 5.74 -16.00
CA GLU A 129 2.65 5.74 -15.27
C GLU A 129 2.02 7.14 -15.21
N GLU A 130 2.61 8.13 -15.89
CA GLU A 130 2.10 9.49 -15.93
C GLU A 130 0.97 9.62 -16.96
N HIS A 131 -0.05 10.42 -16.63
CA HIS A 131 -1.18 10.71 -17.53
C HIS A 131 -2.05 9.51 -17.98
N CYS A 132 -1.86 8.32 -17.42
CA CYS A 132 -2.64 7.11 -17.74
C CYS A 132 -4.16 7.25 -17.54
N GLY A 133 -4.59 8.12 -16.61
CA GLY A 133 -6.00 8.37 -16.35
C GLY A 133 -6.79 8.91 -17.56
N GLN A 134 -6.12 9.47 -18.57
CA GLN A 134 -6.78 9.89 -19.81
C GLN A 134 -7.39 8.70 -20.57
N LEU A 135 -6.77 7.52 -20.49
CA LEU A 135 -7.26 6.28 -21.09
C LEU A 135 -8.52 5.78 -20.36
N GLU A 136 -8.56 5.92 -19.03
CA GLU A 136 -9.72 5.49 -18.22
C GLU A 136 -10.95 6.40 -18.36
N VAL A 137 -10.79 7.66 -18.78
CA VAL A 137 -11.90 8.63 -18.88
C VAL A 137 -12.65 8.53 -20.21
N ASN A 138 -12.14 7.79 -21.20
CA ASN A 138 -12.80 7.62 -22.49
C ASN A 138 -14.18 6.96 -22.32
N LYS A 139 -15.21 7.69 -22.79
CA LYS A 139 -16.58 7.20 -22.93
C LYS A 139 -16.77 6.72 -24.36
N CYS A 140 -16.93 5.41 -24.52
CA CYS A 140 -17.23 4.80 -25.82
C CYS A 140 -18.64 5.14 -26.29
N GLU A 141 -18.89 5.02 -27.59
CA GLU A 141 -20.22 5.16 -28.18
C GLU A 141 -21.14 3.97 -27.81
N GLU A 142 -22.46 4.11 -27.98
CA GLU A 142 -23.42 3.04 -27.64
C GLU A 142 -23.22 1.75 -28.45
N SER A 143 -22.59 1.84 -29.63
CA SER A 143 -22.25 0.68 -30.49
C SER A 143 -20.88 0.05 -30.16
N GLU A 144 -20.21 0.53 -29.13
CA GLU A 144 -18.86 0.13 -28.76
C GLU A 144 -18.83 -0.51 -27.37
N PHE A 145 -18.01 -1.55 -27.25
CA PHE A 145 -17.65 -2.16 -25.99
C PHE A 145 -16.39 -1.49 -25.43
N ARG A 146 -16.43 -1.20 -24.13
CA ARG A 146 -15.29 -0.63 -23.39
C ARG A 146 -14.46 -1.73 -22.73
N CYS A 147 -13.25 -1.94 -23.21
CA CYS A 147 -12.22 -2.79 -22.60
C CYS A 147 -11.85 -2.27 -21.18
N LYS A 148 -11.26 -3.10 -20.30
CA LYS A 148 -10.97 -2.62 -18.92
C LYS A 148 -9.80 -1.65 -18.87
N ASN A 149 -8.91 -1.67 -19.85
CA ASN A 149 -7.87 -0.66 -20.07
C ASN A 149 -8.41 0.68 -20.61
N GLY A 150 -9.71 0.78 -20.93
CA GLY A 150 -10.35 2.00 -21.40
C GLY A 150 -10.45 2.14 -22.93
N GLU A 151 -9.95 1.16 -23.69
CA GLU A 151 -10.13 1.12 -25.14
C GLU A 151 -11.57 0.84 -25.54
N CYS A 152 -11.98 1.38 -26.68
CA CYS A 152 -13.30 1.19 -27.26
C CYS A 152 -13.17 0.35 -28.52
N ILE A 153 -13.81 -0.82 -28.53
CA ILE A 153 -13.88 -1.70 -29.70
C ILE A 153 -15.34 -1.84 -30.15
N PRO A 154 -15.62 -2.04 -31.44
CA PRO A 154 -16.96 -2.36 -31.89
C PRO A 154 -17.56 -3.56 -31.17
N HIS A 155 -18.84 -3.50 -30.80
CA HIS A 155 -19.53 -4.59 -30.11
C HIS A 155 -19.49 -5.94 -30.87
N LEU A 156 -19.23 -5.91 -32.18
CA LEU A 156 -19.13 -7.10 -33.02
C LEU A 156 -17.91 -7.98 -32.68
N PHE A 157 -16.86 -7.40 -32.08
CA PHE A 157 -15.61 -8.09 -31.74
C PHE A 157 -15.59 -8.63 -30.30
N VAL A 158 -16.70 -8.48 -29.56
CA VAL A 158 -16.80 -9.05 -28.22
C VAL A 158 -17.09 -10.55 -28.30
N GLN A 159 -16.21 -11.38 -27.76
CA GLN A 159 -16.31 -12.85 -27.75
C GLN A 159 -16.47 -13.44 -29.16
N ASP A 160 -15.80 -12.84 -30.15
CA ASP A 160 -15.86 -13.31 -31.53
C ASP A 160 -14.99 -14.56 -31.75
N ARG A 161 -14.04 -14.83 -30.83
CA ARG A 161 -13.10 -15.97 -30.83
C ARG A 161 -12.21 -16.04 -32.07
N ILE A 162 -12.16 -14.98 -32.86
CA ILE A 162 -11.36 -14.88 -34.08
C ILE A 162 -10.06 -14.15 -33.76
N SER A 163 -10.16 -13.05 -33.02
CA SER A 163 -9.04 -12.22 -32.61
C SER A 163 -9.12 -11.85 -31.13
N ILE A 164 -8.03 -11.28 -30.63
CA ILE A 164 -8.03 -10.56 -29.36
C ILE A 164 -7.91 -9.10 -29.77
N ASP A 165 -8.96 -8.32 -29.56
CA ASP A 165 -9.10 -6.95 -30.02
C ASP A 165 -8.86 -5.94 -28.88
N CYS A 166 -9.16 -6.32 -27.63
CA CYS A 166 -8.74 -5.52 -26.48
C CYS A 166 -7.27 -5.83 -26.14
N ILE A 167 -6.44 -4.80 -25.91
CA ILE A 167 -5.05 -5.01 -25.43
C ILE A 167 -5.04 -5.78 -24.10
N ASP A 168 -6.02 -5.57 -23.23
CA ASP A 168 -6.14 -6.27 -21.94
C ASP A 168 -6.90 -7.61 -22.01
N GLN A 169 -7.26 -8.06 -23.23
CA GLN A 169 -7.98 -9.29 -23.52
C GLN A 169 -9.35 -9.39 -22.84
N SER A 170 -9.96 -8.24 -22.48
CA SER A 170 -11.23 -8.22 -21.76
C SER A 170 -12.47 -8.47 -22.62
N ASP A 171 -12.31 -8.39 -23.94
CA ASP A 171 -13.27 -8.80 -24.97
C ASP A 171 -13.48 -10.31 -24.99
N GLU A 172 -12.43 -11.09 -24.71
CA GLU A 172 -12.46 -12.53 -24.74
C GLU A 172 -12.65 -13.13 -23.33
N SER A 173 -13.67 -13.97 -23.17
CA SER A 173 -13.94 -14.61 -21.87
C SER A 173 -12.85 -15.64 -21.51
N TYR A 174 -12.04 -15.28 -20.51
CA TYR A 174 -11.00 -16.07 -19.80
C TYR A 174 -11.01 -17.58 -20.14
N GLY A 175 -10.04 -18.01 -20.94
CA GLY A 175 -9.61 -19.41 -20.98
C GLY A 175 -10.15 -20.31 -22.09
N ARG A 176 -10.68 -19.79 -23.22
CA ARG A 176 -10.95 -20.64 -24.40
C ARG A 176 -10.78 -19.96 -25.77
N GLY A 177 -9.76 -19.12 -25.91
CA GLY A 177 -9.15 -18.88 -27.21
C GLY A 177 -8.32 -20.10 -27.63
N HIS A 178 -8.96 -21.20 -28.06
CA HIS A 178 -8.26 -22.24 -28.83
C HIS A 178 -7.98 -21.68 -30.23
N GLY A 179 -6.99 -20.79 -30.36
CA GLY A 179 -6.01 -20.91 -31.45
C GLY A 179 -5.13 -22.12 -31.13
N PRO A 180 -4.64 -22.86 -32.13
CA PRO A 180 -4.37 -24.30 -32.01
C PRO A 180 -3.51 -24.63 -30.79
N GLU A 181 -3.93 -25.66 -30.07
CA GLU A 181 -3.07 -26.43 -29.17
C GLU A 181 -1.69 -26.60 -29.81
N ASN A 182 -0.66 -26.28 -29.01
CA ASN A 182 0.77 -26.56 -29.16
C ASN A 182 1.60 -25.26 -29.15
N ASP A 183 2.14 -24.95 -27.97
CA ASP A 183 3.54 -24.52 -27.79
C ASP A 183 4.15 -23.63 -28.90
N ILE A 184 3.57 -22.46 -29.15
CA ILE A 184 4.34 -21.39 -29.77
C ILE A 184 4.54 -20.29 -28.72
N PRO A 185 5.55 -20.41 -27.84
CA PRO A 185 6.09 -19.26 -27.13
C PRO A 185 6.84 -18.43 -28.16
N GLY A 186 6.10 -17.66 -28.94
CA GLY A 186 6.64 -16.85 -30.01
C GLY A 186 5.67 -15.72 -30.36
N PRO A 187 6.21 -14.64 -30.92
CA PRO A 187 5.43 -13.47 -31.29
C PRO A 187 4.43 -13.80 -32.39
N SER A 188 3.21 -14.23 -32.09
CA SER A 188 2.12 -14.16 -33.07
C SER A 188 1.46 -12.78 -32.97
N PHE A 189 0.99 -12.26 -34.11
CA PHE A 189 0.25 -11.00 -34.20
C PHE A 189 -0.88 -10.90 -33.15
N THR A 190 -1.42 -12.02 -32.71
CA THR A 190 -2.47 -12.10 -31.69
C THR A 190 -1.99 -11.88 -30.25
N PHE A 191 -0.71 -12.07 -29.93
CA PHE A 191 -0.21 -12.01 -28.55
C PHE A 191 0.76 -10.84 -28.30
N GLU A 192 1.54 -10.41 -29.30
CA GLU A 192 2.47 -9.26 -29.16
C GLU A 192 1.78 -7.91 -29.16
N ASP A 193 0.53 -7.84 -29.60
CA ASP A 193 -0.28 -6.61 -29.59
C ASP A 193 -1.20 -6.57 -28.35
N THR A 194 -1.06 -7.55 -27.44
CA THR A 194 -1.85 -7.64 -26.21
C THR A 194 -0.94 -7.67 -24.99
N ARG A 195 -1.41 -7.11 -23.88
CA ARG A 195 -0.73 -7.24 -22.60
C ARG A 195 -0.89 -8.67 -22.11
N CYS A 196 0.20 -9.25 -21.62
CA CYS A 196 0.14 -10.63 -21.17
C CYS A 196 -0.82 -10.78 -19.99
N PRO A 197 -1.77 -11.73 -20.04
CA PRO A 197 -2.68 -11.93 -18.92
C PRO A 197 -1.85 -12.31 -17.69
N LYS A 198 -2.18 -11.70 -16.55
CA LYS A 198 -1.57 -11.99 -15.24
C LYS A 198 -1.99 -13.38 -14.78
N ASP A 199 -1.53 -14.42 -15.47
CA ASP A 199 -1.79 -15.79 -15.10
C ASP A 199 -0.87 -16.19 -13.94
N LYS A 200 -1.36 -17.07 -13.06
CA LYS A 200 -0.66 -17.45 -11.82
C LYS A 200 0.72 -18.10 -12.03
N ASP A 201 1.03 -18.48 -13.27
CA ASP A 201 2.24 -19.23 -13.64
C ASP A 201 3.27 -18.42 -14.46
N ASN A 202 2.95 -17.20 -14.94
CA ASN A 202 3.91 -16.33 -15.63
C ASN A 202 4.57 -15.37 -14.63
N GLN A 203 5.63 -15.84 -13.96
CA GLN A 203 6.44 -15.07 -13.01
C GLN A 203 7.45 -14.15 -13.71
N ASN A 204 7.05 -13.40 -14.74
CA ASN A 204 7.91 -12.35 -15.27
C ASN A 204 7.92 -11.22 -14.24
N LEU A 205 9.07 -11.03 -13.57
CA LEU A 205 9.19 -10.10 -12.45
C LEU A 205 9.50 -8.68 -12.93
N PHE A 206 10.16 -8.56 -14.09
CA PHE A 206 10.74 -7.30 -14.57
C PHE A 206 10.05 -6.73 -15.81
N THR A 207 9.10 -7.45 -16.41
CA THR A 207 8.39 -7.06 -17.63
C THR A 207 7.01 -7.70 -17.70
N THR A 208 6.05 -6.98 -18.29
CA THR A 208 4.72 -7.50 -18.63
C THR A 208 4.60 -8.04 -20.05
N SER A 209 5.70 -8.08 -20.78
CA SER A 209 5.76 -8.72 -22.10
C SER A 209 5.48 -10.22 -22.02
N CYS A 210 4.80 -10.75 -23.03
CA CYS A 210 4.59 -12.20 -23.19
C CYS A 210 5.86 -12.98 -23.55
N LEU A 211 6.92 -12.28 -23.94
CA LEU A 211 8.18 -12.89 -24.32
C LEU A 211 8.99 -13.27 -23.06
N LYS A 212 8.94 -14.56 -22.67
CA LYS A 212 9.74 -15.11 -21.55
C LYS A 212 11.24 -14.79 -21.65
N GLN A 213 11.77 -14.72 -22.86
CA GLN A 213 13.18 -14.39 -23.08
C GLN A 213 13.51 -12.94 -22.70
N ARG A 214 12.54 -12.03 -22.78
CA ARG A 214 12.72 -10.61 -22.46
C ARG A 214 13.05 -10.41 -20.98
N ASP A 215 12.34 -11.10 -20.08
CA ASP A 215 12.60 -11.04 -18.63
C ASP A 215 14.06 -11.43 -18.31
N HIS A 216 14.55 -12.50 -18.96
CA HIS A 216 15.96 -12.92 -18.84
C HIS A 216 16.93 -11.87 -19.39
N LEU A 217 16.64 -11.25 -20.54
CA LEU A 217 17.49 -10.22 -21.14
C LEU A 217 17.51 -8.91 -20.33
N ILE A 218 16.38 -8.50 -19.74
CA ILE A 218 16.31 -7.33 -18.83
C ILE A 218 17.12 -7.61 -17.58
N LEU A 219 16.94 -8.79 -16.98
CA LEU A 219 17.74 -9.22 -15.84
C LEU A 219 19.24 -9.25 -16.19
N GLN A 220 19.62 -9.77 -17.36
CA GLN A 220 21.00 -9.68 -17.84
C GLN A 220 21.48 -8.22 -17.90
N ALA A 221 20.71 -7.33 -18.52
CA ALA A 221 21.05 -5.92 -18.69
C ALA A 221 21.18 -5.15 -17.36
N MET A 222 20.38 -5.49 -16.35
CA MET A 222 20.47 -4.92 -15.00
C MET A 222 21.74 -5.35 -14.26
N PHE A 223 22.15 -6.62 -14.41
CA PHE A 223 23.28 -7.22 -13.71
C PHE A 223 24.61 -7.16 -14.47
N LEU A 224 24.65 -6.51 -15.63
CA LEU A 224 25.90 -6.19 -16.35
C LEU A 224 26.60 -4.97 -15.74
N ASN A 225 25.85 -3.98 -15.26
CA ASN A 225 26.40 -2.76 -14.68
C ASN A 225 26.53 -2.89 -13.17
N LYS A 226 27.77 -3.06 -12.71
CA LYS A 226 28.12 -3.08 -11.29
C LYS A 226 28.15 -1.64 -10.74
N SER A 227 27.46 -1.39 -9.62
CA SER A 227 27.64 -0.14 -8.87
C SER A 227 29.04 -0.07 -8.25
N ASN A 228 29.67 1.10 -8.30
CA ASN A 228 30.98 1.35 -7.66
C ASN A 228 30.98 1.10 -6.15
N SER A 229 29.81 1.08 -5.51
CA SER A 229 29.67 0.85 -4.06
C SER A 229 29.80 -0.61 -3.63
N ILE A 230 29.81 -1.56 -4.57
CA ILE A 230 29.81 -3.00 -4.29
C ILE A 230 31.22 -3.55 -4.55
N SER A 231 31.73 -4.46 -3.70
CA SER A 231 33.01 -5.14 -3.96
C SER A 231 32.89 -6.13 -5.12
N ASP A 232 34.00 -6.42 -5.82
CA ASP A 232 33.97 -7.43 -6.91
C ASP A 232 33.60 -8.82 -6.39
N ASP A 233 34.07 -9.17 -5.19
CA ASP A 233 33.79 -10.46 -4.55
C ASP A 233 32.32 -10.60 -4.17
N CYS A 234 31.71 -9.56 -3.56
CA CYS A 234 30.28 -9.53 -3.27
C CYS A 234 29.45 -9.63 -4.55
N TRP A 235 29.77 -8.83 -5.56
CA TRP A 235 29.04 -8.81 -6.83
C TRP A 235 29.07 -10.17 -7.53
N PHE A 236 30.24 -10.81 -7.55
CA PHE A 236 30.44 -12.11 -8.15
C PHE A 236 29.72 -13.22 -7.37
N ALA A 237 29.86 -13.27 -6.04
CA ALA A 237 29.19 -14.24 -5.19
C ALA A 237 27.66 -14.12 -5.27
N PHE A 238 27.13 -12.89 -5.27
CA PHE A 238 25.70 -12.62 -5.46
C PHE A 238 25.21 -13.16 -6.81
N ARG A 239 25.89 -12.82 -7.91
CA ARG A 239 25.55 -13.31 -9.26
C ARG A 239 25.56 -14.84 -9.36
N CYS A 240 26.56 -15.50 -8.79
CA CYS A 240 26.64 -16.97 -8.80
C CYS A 240 25.55 -17.62 -7.92
N ASN A 241 25.23 -17.04 -6.76
CA ASN A 241 24.20 -17.57 -5.85
C ASN A 241 22.79 -17.50 -6.46
N PHE A 242 22.49 -16.43 -7.21
CA PHE A 242 21.19 -16.21 -7.86
C PHE A 242 21.13 -16.72 -9.31
N GLY A 243 22.23 -17.25 -9.86
CA GLY A 243 22.26 -17.84 -11.20
C GLY A 243 22.23 -16.83 -12.36
N ILE A 244 22.83 -15.66 -12.17
CA ILE A 244 22.72 -14.51 -13.10
C ILE A 244 24.08 -14.12 -13.72
N PRO A 245 24.20 -14.01 -15.05
CA PRO A 245 23.68 -14.87 -16.10
C PRO A 245 24.84 -15.76 -16.58
N ASP A 246 25.13 -16.80 -15.81
CA ASP A 246 25.93 -17.97 -16.19
C ASP A 246 26.28 -18.72 -14.91
N SER A 247 25.28 -19.39 -14.35
CA SER A 247 25.50 -20.47 -13.38
C SER A 247 26.38 -21.60 -13.96
N SER A 248 26.54 -21.62 -15.29
CA SER A 248 27.38 -22.52 -16.07
C SER A 248 28.87 -22.15 -16.07
N HIS A 249 29.25 -20.93 -15.63
CA HIS A 249 30.65 -20.52 -15.62
C HIS A 249 31.43 -21.38 -14.61
N PRO A 250 32.56 -22.02 -14.99
CA PRO A 250 33.29 -22.96 -14.12
C PRO A 250 33.63 -22.37 -12.75
N LYS A 251 33.99 -21.08 -12.72
CA LYS A 251 34.26 -20.32 -11.49
C LYS A 251 33.07 -20.21 -10.53
N CYS A 252 31.82 -20.11 -11.01
CA CYS A 252 30.65 -20.10 -10.13
C CYS A 252 30.44 -21.46 -9.47
N ARG A 253 30.68 -22.54 -10.24
CA ARG A 253 30.61 -23.90 -9.71
C ARG A 253 31.68 -24.11 -8.64
N ASP A 254 32.93 -23.75 -8.89
CA ASP A 254 34.03 -23.93 -7.92
C ASP A 254 33.82 -23.14 -6.62
N ILE A 255 33.27 -21.92 -6.70
CA ILE A 255 33.06 -21.06 -5.53
C ILE A 255 31.77 -21.47 -4.79
N CYS A 256 30.65 -21.73 -5.46
CA CYS A 256 29.38 -22.02 -4.76
C CYS A 256 29.17 -23.50 -4.38
N LEU A 257 29.99 -24.45 -4.85
CA LEU A 257 29.85 -25.89 -4.53
C LEU A 257 30.01 -26.22 -3.04
N ASN A 258 30.61 -25.34 -2.24
CA ASN A 258 30.98 -25.61 -0.84
C ASN A 258 30.25 -24.71 0.18
N ARG A 259 29.04 -24.20 -0.13
CA ARG A 259 28.22 -23.29 0.72
C ARG A 259 28.82 -21.90 1.03
N THR A 260 30.00 -21.57 0.51
CA THR A 260 30.70 -20.31 0.80
C THR A 260 30.09 -19.08 0.14
N CYS A 261 29.28 -19.21 -0.92
CA CYS A 261 28.68 -18.02 -1.56
C CYS A 261 27.77 -17.24 -0.60
N LYS A 262 27.03 -17.93 0.28
CA LYS A 262 26.21 -17.26 1.29
C LYS A 262 27.06 -16.56 2.35
N GLU A 263 28.12 -17.21 2.82
CA GLU A 263 29.06 -16.63 3.79
C GLU A 263 29.80 -15.42 3.20
N ILE A 264 30.24 -15.49 1.94
CA ILE A 264 30.87 -14.36 1.24
C ILE A 264 29.88 -13.20 1.09
N ILE A 265 28.61 -13.48 0.79
CA ILE A 265 27.58 -12.43 0.72
C ILE A 265 27.39 -11.80 2.10
N ASP A 266 27.23 -12.61 3.15
CA ASP A 266 27.03 -12.13 4.51
C ASP A 266 28.25 -11.32 5.04
N ASP A 267 29.47 -11.68 4.64
CA ASP A 267 30.71 -11.04 5.10
C ASP A 267 31.11 -9.80 4.29
N THR A 268 30.82 -9.77 2.98
CA THR A 268 31.35 -8.75 2.06
C THR A 268 30.30 -7.84 1.45
N CYS A 269 29.02 -8.22 1.45
CA CYS A 269 27.94 -7.39 0.92
C CYS A 269 27.33 -6.51 2.02
N PRO A 270 26.96 -5.26 1.71
CA PRO A 270 26.12 -4.47 2.60
C PRO A 270 24.73 -5.09 2.74
N ASP A 271 24.06 -4.86 3.87
CA ASP A 271 22.70 -5.34 4.16
C ASP A 271 21.69 -4.98 3.04
N ILE A 272 21.87 -3.80 2.45
CA ILE A 272 21.09 -3.29 1.32
C ILE A 272 22.05 -2.72 0.28
N PHE A 273 21.93 -3.15 -0.97
CA PHE A 273 22.60 -2.54 -2.11
C PHE A 273 21.62 -2.29 -3.25
N TYR A 274 21.93 -1.29 -4.09
CA TYR A 274 21.07 -0.88 -5.18
C TYR A 274 21.55 -1.48 -6.50
N ILE A 275 20.63 -2.07 -7.25
CA ILE A 275 20.86 -2.46 -8.63
C ILE A 275 19.72 -1.92 -9.48
N PRO A 276 20.03 -1.14 -10.51
CA PRO A 276 20.63 0.19 -10.40
C PRO A 276 19.92 1.12 -9.40
N ASN A 277 18.59 1.01 -9.20
CA ASN A 277 17.83 1.80 -8.21
C ASN A 277 16.85 0.96 -7.37
N VAL A 278 16.82 -0.35 -7.56
CA VAL A 278 16.03 -1.27 -6.73
C VAL A 278 16.85 -1.66 -5.51
N PRO A 279 16.35 -1.46 -4.26
CA PRO A 279 17.03 -1.93 -3.07
C PRO A 279 16.95 -3.45 -3.00
N ILE A 280 18.11 -4.11 -2.95
CA ILE A 280 18.26 -5.55 -2.81
C ILE A 280 18.84 -5.85 -1.44
N PHE A 281 18.16 -6.73 -0.72
CA PHE A 281 18.60 -7.23 0.58
C PHE A 281 19.57 -8.40 0.40
N SER A 282 20.74 -8.31 1.04
CA SER A 282 21.75 -9.38 1.02
C SER A 282 21.23 -10.69 1.60
N SER A 283 20.29 -10.62 2.55
CA SER A 283 19.68 -11.77 3.24
C SER A 283 18.65 -12.57 2.40
N GLY A 284 18.42 -12.19 1.14
CA GLY A 284 17.49 -12.85 0.20
C GLY A 284 16.15 -12.11 0.00
N PHE A 285 15.37 -12.54 -1.02
CA PHE A 285 14.00 -12.07 -1.31
C PHE A 285 13.01 -12.56 -0.24
N GLY A 286 13.16 -12.10 1.00
CA GLY A 286 12.22 -12.36 2.07
C GLY A 286 11.06 -11.37 2.01
N LEU A 287 9.83 -11.89 1.91
CA LEU A 287 8.58 -11.17 2.18
C LEU A 287 8.55 -10.70 3.66
N SER A 288 9.38 -9.73 4.02
CA SER A 288 9.21 -8.99 5.25
C SER A 288 8.08 -7.97 5.08
N LEU A 289 7.39 -7.62 6.17
CA LEU A 289 6.40 -6.55 6.14
C LEU A 289 7.02 -5.24 5.62
N ASP A 290 8.31 -5.02 5.91
CA ASP A 290 9.09 -3.90 5.38
C ASP A 290 9.31 -4.01 3.87
N GLY A 291 9.48 -5.23 3.34
CA GLY A 291 9.51 -5.48 1.89
C GLY A 291 8.17 -5.26 1.21
N ILE A 292 7.03 -5.53 1.88
CA ILE A 292 5.67 -5.39 1.32
C ILE A 292 5.10 -3.96 1.49
N LEU A 293 5.44 -3.26 2.57
CA LEU A 293 5.04 -1.87 2.76
C LEU A 293 6.06 -0.89 2.20
N GLY A 294 7.36 -1.24 2.20
CA GLY A 294 8.42 -0.36 1.73
C GLY A 294 8.25 0.08 0.28
N TYR A 295 7.78 -0.81 -0.61
CA TYR A 295 7.50 -0.46 -2.00
C TYR A 295 6.21 0.36 -2.21
N ARG A 296 5.33 0.41 -1.20
CA ARG A 296 4.04 1.14 -1.24
C ARG A 296 4.09 2.48 -0.51
N ILE A 297 5.14 2.75 0.28
CA ILE A 297 5.30 3.98 1.04
C ILE A 297 6.02 5.01 0.16
N LEU A 298 5.33 6.09 -0.18
CA LEU A 298 5.89 7.20 -0.96
C LEU A 298 6.53 8.22 0.00
N PRO A 299 7.86 8.36 0.07
CA PRO A 299 8.53 9.15 1.12
C PRO A 299 8.21 10.66 1.08
N HIS A 300 7.76 11.17 -0.06
CA HIS A 300 7.47 12.59 -0.26
C HIS A 300 5.98 12.97 -0.09
N ILE A 301 5.14 12.02 0.32
CA ILE A 301 3.69 12.22 0.45
C ILE A 301 3.24 12.07 1.90
N ASN A 302 2.37 12.97 2.35
CA ASN A 302 1.80 12.93 3.70
C ASN A 302 1.03 11.63 3.96
N ILE A 303 1.01 11.16 5.20
CA ILE A 303 0.40 9.88 5.63
C ILE A 303 -1.08 9.73 5.19
N ILE A 304 -1.81 10.84 5.10
CA ILE A 304 -3.24 10.89 4.73
C ILE A 304 -3.45 10.66 3.22
N GLN A 305 -2.42 10.88 2.41
CA GLN A 305 -2.45 10.72 0.95
C GLN A 305 -1.69 9.46 0.49
N GLN A 306 -1.19 8.65 1.43
CA GLN A 306 -0.57 7.36 1.13
C GLN A 306 -1.60 6.35 0.59
N PRO A 307 -1.17 5.32 -0.16
CA PRO A 307 -2.05 4.29 -0.68
C PRO A 307 -2.89 3.62 0.42
N PRO A 308 -4.12 3.17 0.12
CA PRO A 308 -5.05 2.62 1.12
C PRO A 308 -4.47 1.41 1.87
N ILE A 309 -3.59 0.64 1.23
CA ILE A 309 -2.92 -0.51 1.86
C ILE A 309 -2.00 -0.09 3.03
N VAL A 310 -1.31 1.05 2.89
CA VAL A 310 -0.44 1.61 3.93
C VAL A 310 -1.28 2.13 5.10
N GLN A 311 -2.38 2.83 4.79
CA GLN A 311 -3.30 3.35 5.80
C GLN A 311 -3.97 2.23 6.59
N MET A 312 -4.45 1.18 5.92
CA MET A 312 -5.07 0.03 6.58
C MET A 312 -4.08 -0.73 7.45
N SER A 313 -2.84 -0.92 6.99
CA SER A 313 -1.77 -1.52 7.79
C SER A 313 -1.44 -0.68 9.03
N MET A 314 -1.35 0.64 8.88
CA MET A 314 -1.10 1.57 9.98
C MET A 314 -2.25 1.54 11.02
N VAL A 315 -3.49 1.50 10.56
CA VAL A 315 -4.66 1.40 11.44
C VAL A 315 -4.66 0.06 12.18
N LEU A 316 -4.40 -1.05 11.48
CA LEU A 316 -4.35 -2.38 12.08
C LEU A 316 -3.22 -2.52 13.11
N THR A 317 -2.03 -2.00 12.82
CA THR A 317 -0.89 -2.00 13.76
C THR A 317 -1.18 -1.13 14.98
N MET A 318 -1.84 0.03 14.81
CA MET A 318 -2.34 0.85 15.93
C MET A 318 -3.35 0.09 16.79
N ILE A 319 -4.32 -0.62 16.17
CA ILE A 319 -5.32 -1.39 16.91
C ILE A 319 -4.65 -2.54 17.70
N MET A 320 -3.74 -3.29 17.09
CA MET A 320 -3.05 -4.40 17.74
C MET A 320 -2.18 -3.93 18.90
N THR A 321 -1.43 -2.84 18.72
CA THR A 321 -0.58 -2.27 19.78
C THR A 321 -1.40 -1.72 20.94
N ILE A 322 -2.49 -0.99 20.67
CA ILE A 322 -3.42 -0.50 21.71
C ILE A 322 -4.04 -1.67 22.46
N THR A 323 -4.54 -2.69 21.75
CA THR A 323 -5.14 -3.89 22.37
C THR A 323 -4.12 -4.64 23.22
N GLY A 324 -2.89 -4.79 22.72
CA GLY A 324 -1.78 -5.40 23.46
C GLY A 324 -1.42 -4.63 24.73
N LEU A 325 -1.35 -3.30 24.66
CA LEU A 325 -1.09 -2.45 25.82
C LEU A 325 -2.21 -2.55 26.86
N ILE A 326 -3.48 -2.53 26.44
CA ILE A 326 -4.64 -2.69 27.35
C ILE A 326 -4.60 -4.05 28.05
N ASN A 327 -4.40 -5.13 27.28
CA ASN A 327 -4.34 -6.48 27.84
C ASN A 327 -3.12 -6.66 28.76
N GLY A 328 -1.97 -6.07 28.42
CA GLY A 328 -0.78 -6.08 29.26
C GLY A 328 -1.00 -5.38 30.59
N ILE A 329 -1.61 -4.18 30.58
CA ILE A 329 -1.96 -3.44 31.80
C ILE A 329 -2.94 -4.26 32.65
N LEU A 330 -3.96 -4.87 32.03
CA LEU A 330 -4.93 -5.71 32.74
C LEU A 330 -4.25 -6.90 33.43
N LEU A 331 -3.40 -7.64 32.73
CA LEU A 331 -2.65 -8.78 33.29
C LEU A 331 -1.74 -8.36 34.44
N LEU A 332 -1.07 -7.21 34.34
CA LEU A 332 -0.24 -6.66 35.40
C LEU A 332 -1.08 -6.29 36.64
N THR A 333 -2.26 -5.67 36.45
CA THR A 333 -3.17 -5.35 37.57
C THR A 333 -3.75 -6.59 38.25
N ILE A 334 -4.03 -7.66 37.50
CA ILE A 334 -4.50 -8.93 38.08
C ILE A 334 -3.37 -9.61 38.86
N SER A 335 -2.16 -9.64 38.30
CA SER A 335 -0.99 -10.26 38.94
C SER A 335 -0.61 -9.58 40.26
N THR A 336 -0.76 -8.25 40.33
CA THR A 336 -0.48 -7.46 41.54
C THR A 336 -1.56 -7.58 42.62
N ALA A 337 -2.77 -8.03 42.27
CA ALA A 337 -3.87 -8.30 43.19
C ALA A 337 -4.02 -9.79 43.56
N LEU A 338 -3.23 -10.68 42.94
CA LEU A 338 -3.38 -12.13 43.03
C LEU A 338 -3.17 -12.66 44.46
N HIS A 339 -2.37 -12.00 45.30
CA HIS A 339 -2.10 -12.46 46.67
C HIS A 339 -3.34 -12.40 47.57
N ASP A 340 -4.29 -11.50 47.29
CA ASP A 340 -5.47 -11.29 48.12
C ASP A 340 -6.41 -12.51 48.22
N PRO A 341 -6.86 -13.14 47.10
CA PRO A 341 -7.70 -14.34 47.16
C PRO A 341 -7.02 -15.55 47.81
N PHE A 342 -5.69 -15.71 47.69
CA PHE A 342 -4.96 -16.82 48.30
C PHE A 342 -4.88 -16.74 49.83
N HIS A 343 -4.97 -15.55 50.40
CA HIS A 343 -4.88 -15.31 51.84
C HIS A 343 -6.25 -15.10 52.53
N ARG A 344 -7.34 -15.27 51.78
CA ARG A 344 -8.71 -15.14 52.29
C ARG A 344 -9.16 -16.43 52.98
N ARG A 345 -9.60 -16.32 54.23
CA ARG A 345 -10.10 -17.46 55.03
C ARG A 345 -11.51 -17.18 55.53
N LEU A 346 -12.31 -18.24 55.60
CA LEU A 346 -13.65 -18.21 56.21
C LEU A 346 -13.52 -18.69 57.65
N ILE A 347 -14.02 -17.90 58.60
CA ILE A 347 -14.04 -18.22 60.03
C ILE A 347 -15.49 -18.32 60.44
N ASP A 348 -15.89 -19.48 60.96
CA ASP A 348 -17.25 -19.71 61.47
C ASP A 348 -17.28 -19.29 62.95
N ASP A 349 -18.09 -18.28 63.26
CA ASP A 349 -18.31 -17.75 64.60
C ASP A 349 -19.62 -18.34 65.14
N ASN A 350 -19.48 -19.45 65.85
CA ASN A 350 -20.58 -20.10 66.56
C ASN A 350 -20.83 -19.34 67.86
N ASN A 351 -21.77 -18.40 67.84
CA ASN A 351 -22.23 -17.74 69.07
C ASN A 351 -23.16 -18.68 69.86
N ASP A 352 -23.06 -18.66 71.20
CA ASP A 352 -23.89 -19.43 72.15
C ASP A 352 -25.41 -19.16 72.04
N SER A 353 -25.82 -18.17 71.24
CA SER A 353 -27.22 -17.81 70.96
C SER A 353 -27.84 -18.52 69.75
N GLY A 354 -27.14 -19.45 69.09
CA GLY A 354 -27.66 -20.29 68.00
C GLY A 354 -27.68 -19.66 66.60
N GLU A 355 -27.13 -18.45 66.44
CA GLU A 355 -26.93 -17.82 65.12
C GLU A 355 -25.53 -18.14 64.58
N LYS A 356 -25.45 -18.83 63.44
CA LYS A 356 -24.18 -19.04 62.71
C LYS A 356 -23.79 -17.79 61.95
N ARG A 357 -22.64 -17.19 62.28
CA ARG A 357 -22.08 -16.04 61.55
C ARG A 357 -20.76 -16.44 60.91
N ILE A 358 -20.67 -16.39 59.58
CA ILE A 358 -19.43 -16.70 58.87
C ILE A 358 -18.73 -15.38 58.52
N TRP A 359 -17.54 -15.18 59.07
CA TRP A 359 -16.67 -14.04 58.78
C TRP A 359 -15.70 -14.39 57.65
N CYS A 360 -15.47 -13.44 56.74
CA CYS A 360 -14.48 -13.57 55.69
C CYS A 360 -13.34 -12.61 55.96
N ILE A 361 -12.23 -13.11 56.51
CA ILE A 361 -11.10 -12.29 56.94
C ILE A 361 -9.88 -12.64 56.09
N VAL A 362 -9.14 -11.62 55.67
CA VAL A 362 -7.86 -11.81 54.99
C VAL A 362 -6.74 -11.74 56.02
N THR A 363 -5.89 -12.76 56.05
CA THR A 363 -4.80 -12.85 57.01
C THR A 363 -3.48 -13.01 56.25
N TYR A 364 -2.66 -11.97 56.25
CA TYR A 364 -1.35 -11.97 55.59
C TYR A 364 -0.24 -12.36 56.58
N SER A 365 0.82 -12.98 56.07
CA SER A 365 2.09 -13.06 56.81
C SER A 365 2.77 -11.69 56.84
N SER A 366 3.68 -11.46 57.79
CA SER A 366 4.40 -10.18 57.94
C SER A 366 5.02 -9.66 56.64
N ASN A 367 5.64 -10.55 55.86
CA ASN A 367 6.26 -10.21 54.58
C ASN A 367 5.22 -9.84 53.51
N VAL A 368 4.10 -10.55 53.45
CA VAL A 368 3.02 -10.28 52.48
C VAL A 368 2.25 -9.01 52.85
N GLN A 369 2.15 -8.66 54.12
CA GLN A 369 1.54 -7.41 54.58
C GLN A 369 2.36 -6.18 54.15
N VAL A 370 3.69 -6.25 54.22
CA VAL A 370 4.58 -5.19 53.71
C VAL A 370 4.41 -5.04 52.20
N TYR A 371 4.41 -6.17 51.46
CA TYR A 371 4.17 -6.17 50.02
C TYR A 371 2.82 -5.55 49.65
N ASN A 372 1.73 -5.95 50.31
CA ASN A 372 0.39 -5.40 50.10
C ASN A 372 0.34 -3.88 50.34
N SER A 373 1.05 -3.39 51.35
CA SER A 373 1.13 -1.96 51.65
C SER A 373 1.85 -1.18 50.54
N ILE A 374 2.95 -1.72 50.02
CA ILE A 374 3.71 -1.13 48.90
C ILE A 374 2.86 -1.07 47.63
N ILE A 375 2.19 -2.18 47.29
CA ILE A 375 1.32 -2.32 46.12
C ILE A 375 0.16 -1.31 46.19
N ASN A 376 -0.51 -1.19 47.35
CA ASN A 376 -1.61 -0.24 47.54
C ASN A 376 -1.18 1.22 47.37
N ILE A 377 0.01 1.59 47.86
CA ILE A 377 0.58 2.94 47.63
C ILE A 377 0.87 3.15 46.15
N PHE A 378 1.47 2.16 45.47
CA PHE A 378 1.82 2.27 44.06
C PHE A 378 0.58 2.41 43.16
N HIS A 379 -0.44 1.55 43.33
CA HIS A 379 -1.68 1.65 42.55
C HIS A 379 -2.48 2.92 42.87
N PHE A 380 -2.34 3.46 44.08
CA PHE A 380 -2.96 4.74 44.42
C PHE A 380 -2.32 5.89 43.65
N PHE A 381 -0.99 6.06 43.69
CA PHE A 381 -0.33 7.24 43.12
C PHE A 381 -0.10 7.15 41.60
N SER A 382 0.15 5.96 41.05
CA SER A 382 0.54 5.77 39.65
C SER A 382 -0.43 6.41 38.63
N PRO A 383 -1.77 6.19 38.71
CA PRO A 383 -2.71 6.81 37.76
C PRO A 383 -2.73 8.34 37.81
N PHE A 384 -2.52 8.93 38.98
CA PHE A 384 -2.52 10.39 39.14
C PHE A 384 -1.24 11.02 38.60
N ILE A 385 -0.09 10.38 38.84
CA ILE A 385 1.20 10.82 38.29
C ILE A 385 1.17 10.77 36.76
N ILE A 386 0.65 9.69 36.16
CA ILE A 386 0.51 9.56 34.70
C ILE A 386 -0.39 10.67 34.13
N ASN A 387 -1.54 10.94 34.76
CA ASN A 387 -2.44 12.01 34.32
C ASN A 387 -1.82 13.41 34.44
N LEU A 388 -1.04 13.67 35.49
CA LEU A 388 -0.34 14.94 35.69
C LEU A 388 0.76 15.13 34.62
N ILE A 389 1.55 14.08 34.36
CA ILE A 389 2.60 14.11 33.33
C ILE A 389 1.99 14.32 31.95
N SER A 390 0.92 13.59 31.61
CA SER A 390 0.20 13.75 30.33
C SER A 390 -0.29 15.20 30.13
N SER A 391 -0.91 15.76 31.16
CA SER A 391 -1.38 17.15 31.13
C SER A 391 -0.23 18.16 30.95
N MET A 392 0.91 17.92 31.60
CA MET A 392 2.12 18.73 31.45
C MET A 392 2.73 18.64 30.06
N ILE A 393 2.77 17.45 29.45
CA ILE A 393 3.25 17.25 28.08
C ILE A 393 2.36 18.02 27.10
N ILE A 394 1.04 17.89 27.20
CA ILE A 394 0.09 18.60 26.32
C ILE A 394 0.31 20.12 26.40
N ILE A 395 0.45 20.68 27.60
CA ILE A 395 0.68 22.11 27.80
C ILE A 395 2.01 22.55 27.19
N LYS A 396 3.10 21.81 27.41
CA LYS A 396 4.42 22.11 26.85
C LYS A 396 4.44 22.05 25.33
N THR A 397 3.89 21.00 24.74
CA THR A 397 3.83 20.81 23.29
C THR A 397 2.98 21.89 22.62
N THR A 398 1.83 22.24 23.22
CA THR A 398 0.95 23.31 22.71
C THR A 398 1.61 24.69 22.86
N ALA A 399 2.32 24.95 23.95
CA ALA A 399 3.07 26.19 24.14
C ALA A 399 4.22 26.30 23.14
N HIS A 400 4.93 25.20 22.86
CA HIS A 400 6.00 25.15 21.86
C HIS A 400 5.45 25.43 20.46
N LEU A 401 4.34 24.78 20.08
CA LEU A 401 3.66 25.00 18.80
C LEU A 401 3.19 26.47 18.62
N ARG A 402 2.75 27.14 19.69
CA ARG A 402 2.37 28.56 19.62
C ARG A 402 3.57 29.50 19.58
N SER A 403 4.68 29.13 20.20
CA SER A 403 5.93 29.90 20.17
C SER A 403 6.55 29.93 18.78
N THR A 404 6.37 28.88 17.96
CA THR A 404 6.86 28.88 16.58
C THR A 404 6.01 29.75 15.65
N VAL A 405 4.74 29.99 16.00
CA VAL A 405 3.81 30.82 15.21
C VAL A 405 3.83 32.30 15.63
N HIS A 406 4.01 32.60 16.93
CA HIS A 406 4.07 33.97 17.45
C HIS A 406 5.49 34.36 17.87
N ILE A 407 6.31 34.76 16.90
CA ILE A 407 7.74 35.11 17.06
C ILE A 407 7.96 36.31 18.03
N GLN A 408 6.96 37.16 18.24
CA GLN A 408 7.06 38.37 19.07
C GLN A 408 6.92 38.16 20.58
N GLN A 409 6.42 37.01 21.04
CA GLN A 409 6.20 36.75 22.47
C GLN A 409 7.23 35.75 23.01
N SER A 410 7.72 35.98 24.23
CA SER A 410 8.64 35.04 24.88
C SER A 410 7.92 33.73 25.23
N TYR A 411 8.61 32.60 25.00
CA TYR A 411 8.10 31.26 25.32
C TYR A 411 7.58 31.14 26.76
N GLN A 412 8.27 31.79 27.72
CA GLN A 412 7.86 31.80 29.14
C GLN A 412 6.50 32.46 29.36
N ASN A 413 6.23 33.59 28.71
CA ASN A 413 4.94 34.28 28.81
C ASN A 413 3.81 33.46 28.16
N ILE A 414 4.09 32.82 27.02
CA ILE A 414 3.14 31.91 26.34
C ILE A 414 2.84 30.71 27.23
N LEU A 415 3.87 30.09 27.82
CA LEU A 415 3.71 28.95 28.73
C LEU A 415 2.89 29.33 29.96
N GLN A 416 3.16 30.48 30.58
CA GLN A 416 2.40 30.95 31.75
C GLN A 416 0.93 31.21 31.40
N GLN A 417 0.65 31.80 30.23
CA GLN A 417 -0.72 31.96 29.74
C GLN A 417 -1.41 30.62 29.49
N GLN A 418 -0.71 29.63 28.92
CA GLN A 418 -1.26 28.28 28.72
C GLN A 418 -1.54 27.56 30.04
N ILE A 419 -0.66 27.69 31.03
CA ILE A 419 -0.86 27.13 32.37
C ILE A 419 -2.08 27.77 33.05
N LEU A 420 -2.25 29.09 32.95
CA LEU A 420 -3.41 29.78 33.51
C LEU A 420 -4.72 29.38 32.81
N GLN A 421 -4.69 29.30 31.47
CA GLN A 421 -5.83 28.92 30.64
C GLN A 421 -6.27 27.46 30.89
N HIS A 422 -5.32 26.55 31.09
CA HIS A 422 -5.57 25.12 31.28
C HIS A 422 -5.43 24.65 32.75
N SER A 423 -5.36 25.58 33.70
CA SER A 423 -5.20 25.33 35.14
C SER A 423 -6.19 24.29 35.68
N ARG A 424 -7.42 24.28 35.16
CA ARG A 424 -8.47 23.32 35.54
C ARG A 424 -8.10 21.86 35.28
N ILE A 425 -7.34 21.57 34.22
CA ILE A 425 -6.91 20.21 33.87
C ILE A 425 -5.82 19.71 34.83
N LEU A 426 -5.05 20.62 35.43
CA LEU A 426 -4.01 20.31 36.42
C LEU A 426 -4.56 20.21 37.84
N ILE A 427 -5.53 21.06 38.18
CA ILE A 427 -6.16 21.07 39.51
C ILE A 427 -7.03 19.81 39.71
N ALA A 428 -7.69 19.33 38.65
CA ALA A 428 -8.58 18.18 38.70
C ALA A 428 -7.94 16.89 39.27
N PRO A 429 -6.80 16.39 38.76
CA PRO A 429 -6.09 15.25 39.35
C PRO A 429 -5.68 15.47 40.81
N ILE A 430 -5.23 16.68 41.16
CA ILE A 430 -4.78 17.01 42.52
C ILE A 430 -5.95 16.93 43.51
N VAL A 431 -7.11 17.49 43.14
CA VAL A 431 -8.33 17.41 43.98
C VAL A 431 -8.78 15.96 44.16
N LEU A 432 -8.71 15.14 43.12
CA LEU A 432 -9.07 13.72 43.21
C LEU A 432 -8.10 12.92 44.10
N VAL A 433 -6.80 13.22 44.06
CA VAL A 433 -5.82 12.64 45.01
C VAL A 433 -6.20 13.00 46.44
N ILE A 434 -6.43 14.28 46.72
CA ILE A 434 -6.77 14.77 48.07
C ILE A 434 -8.02 14.06 48.61
N LEU A 435 -9.06 13.92 47.79
CA LEU A 435 -10.29 13.22 48.16
C LEU A 435 -10.09 11.71 48.36
N ALA A 436 -9.08 11.12 47.74
CA ALA A 436 -8.81 9.69 47.82
C ALA A 436 -7.80 9.31 48.93
N ILE A 437 -7.01 10.26 49.44
CA ILE A 437 -6.02 10.04 50.53
C ILE A 437 -6.63 9.35 51.77
N PRO A 438 -7.82 9.72 52.26
CA PRO A 438 -8.41 9.06 53.42
C PRO A 438 -8.56 7.55 53.25
N ARG A 439 -8.90 7.09 52.03
CA ARG A 439 -9.00 5.66 51.70
C ARG A 439 -7.65 4.96 51.82
N LEU A 440 -6.58 5.58 51.31
CA LEU A 440 -5.23 5.03 51.42
C LEU A 440 -4.80 4.92 52.90
N ILE A 441 -5.10 5.95 53.70
CA ILE A 441 -4.83 5.94 55.14
C ILE A 441 -5.55 4.78 55.83
N PHE A 442 -6.86 4.60 55.59
CA PHE A 442 -7.61 3.46 56.14
C PHE A 442 -7.10 2.10 55.65
N SER A 443 -6.62 2.02 54.41
CA SER A 443 -6.03 0.80 53.88
C SER A 443 -4.66 0.45 54.49
N LEU A 444 -3.96 1.42 55.09
CA LEU A 444 -2.66 1.24 55.75
C LEU A 444 -2.78 1.05 57.27
N ILE A 445 -3.88 1.49 57.88
CA ILE A 445 -4.19 1.23 59.29
C ILE A 445 -4.58 -0.25 59.41
N SER A 446 -3.58 -1.09 59.69
CA SER A 446 -3.74 -2.55 59.82
C SER A 446 -4.34 -3.01 61.15
N GLY A 447 -4.95 -2.10 61.92
CA GLY A 447 -5.58 -2.44 63.19
C GLY A 447 -7.02 -2.89 62.98
N CYS A 448 -7.37 -4.08 63.47
CA CYS A 448 -8.79 -4.42 63.66
C CYS A 448 -9.44 -3.34 64.54
N MET A 449 -10.71 -3.06 64.27
CA MET A 449 -11.50 -2.13 65.08
C MET A 449 -11.49 -2.60 66.55
N ASN A 450 -10.83 -1.84 67.42
CA ASN A 450 -10.65 -2.20 68.83
C ASN A 450 -11.94 -2.05 69.66
N SER A 451 -12.93 -1.30 69.15
CA SER A 451 -14.20 -1.03 69.83
C SER A 451 -15.35 -0.87 68.83
N VAL A 452 -16.50 -1.48 69.12
CA VAL A 452 -17.73 -1.39 68.29
C VAL A 452 -18.20 0.07 68.13
N ASN A 453 -17.87 0.95 69.07
CA ASN A 453 -18.25 2.37 69.02
C ASN A 453 -17.55 3.16 67.91
N ASP A 454 -16.42 2.67 67.39
CA ASP A 454 -15.65 3.34 66.33
C ASP A 454 -16.08 2.92 64.91
N SER A 455 -17.09 2.04 64.79
CA SER A 455 -17.58 1.49 63.50
C SER A 455 -18.01 2.57 62.50
N TRP A 456 -18.56 3.69 62.98
CA TRP A 456 -18.98 4.79 62.11
C TRP A 456 -17.77 5.42 61.39
N LEU A 457 -16.60 5.52 62.03
CA LEU A 457 -15.41 6.11 61.41
C LEU A 457 -14.97 5.30 60.17
N PHE A 458 -14.95 3.97 60.28
CA PHE A 458 -14.61 3.06 59.19
C PHE A 458 -15.68 3.08 58.08
N LEU A 459 -16.96 3.11 58.46
CA LEU A 459 -18.07 3.18 57.50
C LEU A 459 -18.09 4.51 56.73
N ALA A 460 -17.85 5.63 57.42
CA ALA A 460 -17.74 6.95 56.80
C ALA A 460 -16.53 7.02 55.86
N GLY A 461 -15.38 6.49 56.27
CA GLY A 461 -14.19 6.38 55.42
C GLY A 461 -14.43 5.56 54.15
N TYR A 462 -15.17 4.45 54.28
CA TYR A 462 -15.58 3.62 53.14
C TYR A 462 -16.49 4.38 52.17
N PHE A 463 -17.48 5.13 52.64
CA PHE A 463 -18.35 5.93 51.76
C PHE A 463 -17.60 7.10 51.09
N ILE A 464 -16.73 7.79 51.83
CA ILE A 464 -15.88 8.86 51.28
C ILE A 464 -14.99 8.32 50.14
N SER A 465 -14.59 7.05 50.21
CA SER A 465 -13.77 6.40 49.19
C SER A 465 -14.43 6.29 47.80
N PHE A 466 -15.76 6.41 47.70
CA PHE A 466 -16.51 6.41 46.43
C PHE A 466 -16.67 7.80 45.82
N ILE A 467 -16.36 8.87 46.55
CA ILE A 467 -16.50 10.25 46.08
C ILE A 467 -15.58 10.52 44.87
N PRO A 468 -14.29 10.14 44.86
CA PRO A 468 -13.42 10.35 43.70
C PRO A 468 -13.95 9.73 42.39
N PRO A 469 -14.31 8.42 42.31
CA PRO A 469 -14.83 7.85 41.08
C PRO A 469 -16.17 8.48 40.65
N MET A 470 -17.05 8.85 41.58
CA MET A 470 -18.30 9.56 41.29
C MET A 470 -18.07 10.96 40.69
N LEU A 471 -16.99 11.65 41.12
CA LEU A 471 -16.67 13.00 40.65
C LEU A 471 -15.90 13.03 39.32
N THR A 472 -15.32 11.92 38.86
CA THR A 472 -14.55 11.87 37.59
C THR A 472 -15.34 12.42 36.40
N PHE A 473 -16.60 12.01 36.25
CA PHE A 473 -17.48 12.50 35.17
C PHE A 473 -17.73 14.02 35.29
N VAL A 474 -18.01 14.51 36.50
CA VAL A 474 -18.32 15.92 36.76
C VAL A 474 -17.09 16.79 36.50
N VAL A 475 -15.91 16.31 36.87
CA VAL A 475 -14.65 17.05 36.79
C VAL A 475 -14.06 17.05 35.36
N PHE A 476 -14.13 15.93 34.64
CA PHE A 476 -13.50 15.81 33.32
C PHE A 476 -14.47 16.01 32.13
N VAL A 477 -15.72 15.55 32.24
CA VAL A 477 -16.66 15.54 31.10
C VAL A 477 -17.52 16.80 31.06
N LEU A 478 -18.06 17.23 32.19
CA LEU A 478 -18.99 18.37 32.27
C LEU A 478 -18.41 19.74 31.82
N PRO A 479 -17.11 20.05 32.05
CA PRO A 479 -16.52 21.32 31.61
C PRO A 479 -16.35 21.42 30.09
N SER A 480 -16.39 20.30 29.36
CA SER A 480 -16.24 20.28 27.92
C SER A 480 -17.47 20.87 27.22
N LYS A 481 -17.29 21.99 26.51
CA LYS A 481 -18.35 22.69 25.76
C LYS A 481 -19.15 21.77 24.81
N PRO A 482 -18.53 20.92 23.97
CA PRO A 482 -19.28 20.04 23.07
C PRO A 482 -20.10 18.99 23.83
N TYR A 483 -19.50 18.31 24.80
CA TYR A 483 -20.19 17.28 25.60
C TYR A 483 -21.34 17.86 26.42
N ARG A 484 -21.14 19.03 27.03
CA ARG A 484 -22.18 19.73 27.79
C ARG A 484 -23.40 20.03 26.92
N LYS A 485 -23.20 20.43 25.66
CA LYS A 485 -24.30 20.73 24.72
C LYS A 485 -25.12 19.48 24.42
N GLU A 486 -24.47 18.35 24.11
CA GLU A 486 -25.16 17.08 23.84
C GLU A 486 -25.84 16.51 25.09
N PHE A 487 -25.20 16.57 26.26
CA PHE A 487 -25.79 16.10 27.51
C PHE A 487 -27.11 16.80 27.84
N TRP A 488 -27.15 18.14 27.75
CA TRP A 488 -28.38 18.91 28.00
C TRP A 488 -29.47 18.66 26.97
N LYS A 489 -29.10 18.39 25.71
CA LYS A 489 -30.04 18.00 24.66
C LYS A 489 -30.71 16.66 24.97
N THR A 490 -29.93 15.67 25.40
CA THR A 490 -30.42 14.36 25.82
C THR A 490 -31.30 14.45 27.06
N ILE A 491 -30.92 15.23 28.07
CA ILE A 491 -31.75 15.47 29.26
C ILE A 491 -33.09 16.11 28.88
N LYS A 492 -33.10 17.12 28.01
CA LYS A 492 -34.35 17.75 27.56
C LYS A 492 -35.26 16.73 26.86
N LYS A 493 -34.71 15.86 26.03
CA LYS A 493 -35.46 14.78 25.36
C LYS A 493 -36.09 13.82 26.37
N TYR A 494 -35.31 13.34 27.35
CA TYR A 494 -35.84 12.47 28.40
C TYR A 494 -36.87 13.16 29.29
N ARG A 495 -36.67 14.44 29.64
CA ARG A 495 -37.62 15.22 30.43
C ARG A 495 -38.96 15.39 29.71
N MET A 496 -38.94 15.65 28.41
CA MET A 496 -40.15 15.68 27.58
C MET A 496 -40.83 14.32 27.58
N MET A 497 -40.07 13.23 27.44
CA MET A 497 -40.58 11.86 27.43
C MET A 497 -41.23 11.47 28.77
N ILE A 498 -40.62 11.85 29.89
CA ILE A 498 -41.16 11.61 31.24
C ILE A 498 -42.39 12.48 31.49
N GLN A 499 -42.38 13.74 31.07
CA GLN A 499 -43.56 14.62 31.17
C GLN A 499 -44.74 14.09 30.34
N THR A 500 -44.50 13.54 29.15
CA THR A 500 -45.55 12.88 28.36
C THR A 500 -46.04 11.57 29.00
N HIS A 501 -45.21 10.90 29.79
CA HIS A 501 -45.58 9.65 30.46
C HIS A 501 -46.31 9.86 31.79
N PHE A 502 -46.04 10.97 32.49
CA PHE A 502 -46.71 11.33 33.75
C PHE A 502 -47.92 12.29 33.60
N ASN A 503 -48.12 12.93 32.44
CA ASN A 503 -49.33 13.73 32.15
C ASN A 503 -50.51 12.90 31.59
N PHE A 504 -50.61 11.63 31.94
CA PHE A 504 -51.87 10.86 31.83
C PHE A 504 -52.43 10.66 33.23
N ASN A 505 -53.02 11.73 33.79
CA ASN A 505 -54.16 11.73 34.73
C ASN A 505 -54.38 13.15 35.30
N SER A 506 -54.97 14.02 34.49
CA SER A 506 -56.01 14.97 34.90
C SER A 506 -56.71 15.53 33.66
#